data_AF-A0A961SW11-F1
#
_entry.id   AF-A0A961SW11-F1
#
_cell.length_a   1.000
_cell.length_b   1.000
_cell.length_c   1.000
_cell.angle_alpha   90.00
_cell.angle_beta   90.00
_cell.angle_gamma   90.00
#
_symmetry.space_group_name_H-M   'P 1'
#
loop_
_entity.id
_entity.type
_entity.pdbx_description
1 polymer ?
#
loop_
_entity_poly.entity_id
_entity_poly.type
_entity_poly.pdbx_seq_one_letter_code
_entity_poly.pdbx_strand_id
1 'polypeptide(L)' 'PTVDQFISMVKTGYMPLYRPDGFVFGRNTMISGQVHQEVIVTDEKGKQWQAVYTLRQQDDGSWKITGVKMNPYSGAST' A
#
# COMPACT_ATOMS: atom_id res chain seq x y z
N PRO A 1 -13.64 -12.66 13.66
CA PRO A 1 -12.17 -12.46 13.64
C PRO A 1 -11.73 -11.44 14.70
N THR A 2 -10.71 -11.77 15.49
CA THR A 2 -10.08 -10.82 16.44
C THR A 2 -9.17 -9.85 15.70
N VAL A 3 -8.79 -8.74 16.36
CA VAL A 3 -7.78 -7.81 15.83
C VAL A 3 -6.49 -8.54 15.48
N ASP A 4 -6.04 -9.45 16.34
CA ASP A 4 -4.82 -10.24 16.10
C ASP A 4 -4.93 -11.14 14.87
N GLN A 5 -6.09 -11.78 14.66
CA GLN A 5 -6.34 -12.61 13.48
C GLN A 5 -6.34 -11.78 12.19
N PHE A 6 -6.93 -10.58 12.23
CA PHE A 6 -6.91 -9.64 11.10
C PHE A 6 -5.48 -9.16 10.81
N ILE A 7 -4.73 -8.75 11.83
CA ILE A 7 -3.32 -8.32 11.69
C ILE A 7 -2.44 -9.47 11.20
N SER A 8 -2.65 -10.69 11.65
CA SER A 8 -1.93 -11.87 11.16
C SER A 8 -2.22 -12.14 9.69
N MET A 9 -3.49 -12.05 9.26
CA MET A 9 -3.88 -12.18 7.86
C MET A 9 -3.21 -11.10 7.00
N VAL A 10 -3.16 -9.86 7.48
CA VAL A 10 -2.49 -8.74 6.80
C VAL A 10 -0.99 -9.01 6.68
N LYS A 11 -0.30 -9.39 7.76
CA LYS A 11 1.14 -9.68 7.72
C LYS A 11 1.50 -10.77 6.70
N THR A 12 0.68 -11.82 6.61
CA THR A 12 0.91 -12.92 5.67
C THR A 12 0.58 -12.52 4.23
N GLY A 13 -0.51 -11.79 3.98
CA GLY A 13 -0.94 -11.37 2.64
C GLY A 13 -0.11 -10.23 2.04
N TYR A 14 0.57 -9.45 2.88
CA TYR A 14 1.37 -8.28 2.51
C TYR A 14 2.84 -8.43 2.91
N MET A 15 3.38 -9.65 2.90
CA MET A 15 4.78 -9.91 3.28
C MET A 15 5.81 -8.97 2.59
N PRO A 16 5.66 -8.58 1.31
CA PRO A 16 6.53 -7.58 0.67
C PRO A 16 6.55 -6.21 1.36
N LEU A 17 5.46 -5.81 2.03
CA LEU A 17 5.38 -4.56 2.80
C LEU A 17 6.00 -4.67 4.19
N TYR A 18 6.14 -5.88 4.73
CA TYR A 18 6.66 -6.10 6.09
C TYR A 18 8.19 -6.11 6.14
N ARG A 19 8.85 -6.60 5.09
CA ARG A 19 10.30 -6.57 4.90
C ARG A 19 10.67 -6.22 3.45
N PRO A 20 10.47 -4.95 3.04
CA PRO A 20 10.89 -4.52 1.72
C PRO A 20 12.41 -4.38 1.67
N ASP A 21 13.02 -4.81 0.56
CA ASP A 21 14.41 -4.47 0.23
C ASP A 21 14.53 -3.00 -0.17
N GLY A 22 13.46 -2.46 -0.76
CA GLY A 22 13.31 -1.03 -1.05
C GLY A 22 11.90 -0.66 -1.46
N PHE A 23 11.62 0.65 -1.48
CA PHE A 23 10.37 1.18 -1.98
C PHE A 23 10.58 2.55 -2.66
N VAL A 24 9.68 2.88 -3.59
CA VAL A 24 9.61 4.21 -4.19
C VAL A 24 8.16 4.68 -4.24
N PHE A 25 7.96 5.99 -4.08
CA PHE A 25 6.64 6.59 -4.29
C PHE A 25 6.39 6.77 -5.78
N GLY A 26 5.25 6.28 -6.24
CA GLY A 26 4.78 6.45 -7.61
C GLY A 26 3.88 7.67 -7.76
N ARG A 27 2.92 7.59 -8.68
CA ARG A 27 1.92 8.63 -8.92
C ARG A 27 0.94 8.69 -7.76
N ASN A 28 0.70 9.90 -7.24
CA ASN A 28 -0.33 10.17 -6.26
C ASN A 28 -1.43 11.04 -6.88
N THR A 29 -2.67 10.81 -6.46
CA THR A 29 -3.81 11.63 -6.90
C THR A 29 -4.79 11.82 -5.76
N MET A 30 -5.52 12.92 -5.78
CA MET A 30 -6.60 13.20 -4.85
C MET A 30 -7.92 13.24 -5.60
N ILE A 31 -8.85 12.36 -5.25
CA ILE A 31 -10.16 12.23 -5.90
C ILE A 31 -11.23 12.25 -4.81
N SER A 32 -12.15 13.21 -4.88
CA SER A 32 -13.30 13.32 -3.96
C SER A 32 -12.90 13.26 -2.47
N GLY A 33 -11.85 13.98 -2.08
CA GLY A 33 -11.37 14.03 -0.69
C GLY A 33 -10.57 12.81 -0.23
N GLN A 34 -10.28 11.87 -1.12
CA GLN A 34 -9.44 10.69 -0.84
C GLN A 34 -8.12 10.79 -1.58
N VAL A 35 -7.04 10.47 -0.90
CA VAL A 35 -5.71 10.38 -1.52
C VAL A 35 -5.50 8.93 -1.95
N HIS A 36 -5.11 8.74 -3.20
CA HIS A 36 -4.60 7.48 -3.72
C HIS A 36 -3.09 7.61 -3.84
N GLN A 37 -2.35 6.91 -2.99
CA GLN A 37 -0.90 6.94 -2.93
C GLN A 37 -0.33 5.63 -3.48
N GLU A 38 0.35 5.70 -4.62
CA GLU A 38 1.09 4.58 -5.19
C GLU A 38 2.45 4.42 -4.51
N VAL A 39 2.76 3.21 -4.09
CA VAL A 39 4.06 2.79 -3.57
C VAL A 39 4.47 1.54 -4.34
N ILE A 40 5.63 1.59 -4.99
CA ILE A 40 6.23 0.41 -5.63
C ILE A 40 7.22 -0.17 -4.64
N VAL A 41 7.07 -1.45 -4.33
CA VAL A 41 7.82 -2.15 -3.29
C VAL A 41 8.59 -3.29 -3.92
N THR A 42 9.87 -3.37 -3.62
CA THR A 42 10.75 -4.46 -4.02
C THR A 42 10.90 -5.42 -2.83
N ASP A 43 10.54 -6.68 -3.03
CA ASP A 43 10.77 -7.71 -2.01
C ASP A 43 12.23 -8.19 -2.00
N GLU A 44 12.60 -9.01 -1.00
CA GLU A 44 13.94 -9.57 -0.81
C GLU A 44 14.45 -10.40 -2.01
N LYS A 45 13.57 -10.79 -2.95
CA LYS A 45 13.92 -11.53 -4.17
C LYS A 45 14.01 -10.62 -5.40
N GLY A 46 13.91 -9.30 -5.21
CA GLY A 46 13.93 -8.32 -6.29
C GLY A 46 12.61 -8.19 -7.06
N LYS A 47 11.55 -8.89 -6.64
CA LYS A 47 10.25 -8.79 -7.33
C LYS A 47 9.54 -7.52 -6.88
N GLN A 48 9.00 -6.79 -7.85
CA GLN A 48 8.28 -5.55 -7.61
C GLN A 48 6.77 -5.74 -7.50
N TRP A 49 6.18 -4.99 -6.57
CA TRP A 49 4.77 -4.97 -6.26
C TRP A 49 4.28 -3.54 -6.23
N GLN A 50 3.12 -3.28 -6.81
CA GLN A 50 2.43 -1.99 -6.69
C GLN A 50 1.44 -2.07 -5.54
N ALA A 51 1.61 -1.23 -4.53
CA ALA A 51 0.63 -1.00 -3.49
C ALA A 51 -0.02 0.38 -3.70
N VAL A 52 -1.34 0.42 -3.85
CA VAL A 52 -2.12 1.66 -3.91
C VAL A 52 -2.87 1.82 -2.60
N TYR A 53 -2.43 2.76 -1.77
CA TYR A 53 -3.10 3.12 -0.53
C TYR A 53 -4.19 4.14 -0.79
N THR A 54 -5.36 3.93 -0.20
CA THR A 54 -6.38 4.97 -0.09
C THR A 54 -6.28 5.58 1.29
N LEU A 55 -6.13 6.91 1.37
CA LEU A 55 -6.10 7.66 2.61
C LEU A 55 -7.28 8.63 2.65
N ARG A 56 -7.82 8.84 3.86
CA ARG A 56 -8.86 9.83 4.14
C ARG A 56 -8.48 10.65 5.36
N GLN A 57 -8.74 11.96 5.29
CA GLN A 57 -8.63 12.83 6.43
C GLN A 57 -9.80 12.58 7.39
N GLN A 58 -9.49 12.41 8.67
CA GLN A 58 -10.48 12.25 9.73
C GLN A 58 -10.95 13.63 10.22
N ASP A 59 -12.00 13.65 11.02
CA ASP A 59 -12.56 14.89 11.58
C ASP A 59 -11.56 15.63 12.47
N ASP A 60 -10.58 14.93 13.04
CA ASP A 60 -9.47 15.48 13.83
C ASP A 60 -8.30 16.02 12.97
N GLY A 61 -8.43 15.97 11.64
CA GLY A 61 -7.42 16.42 10.69
C GLY A 61 -6.32 15.39 10.38
N SER A 62 -6.27 14.25 11.08
CA SER A 62 -5.29 13.20 10.81
C SER A 62 -5.61 12.42 9.53
N TRP A 63 -4.60 11.94 8.82
CA TRP A 63 -4.79 11.05 7.67
C TRP A 63 -4.67 9.59 8.11
N LYS A 64 -5.64 8.77 7.71
CA LYS A 64 -5.63 7.33 7.96
C LYS A 64 -5.76 6.57 6.65
N ILE A 65 -5.07 5.44 6.56
CA ILE A 65 -5.24 4.48 5.47
C ILE A 65 -6.59 3.80 5.67
N THR A 66 -7.47 3.89 4.68
CA THR A 66 -8.79 3.26 4.65
C THR A 66 -8.83 2.03 3.76
N GLY A 67 -7.80 1.81 2.95
CA GLY A 67 -7.67 0.62 2.12
C GLY A 67 -6.31 0.52 1.46
N VAL A 68 -5.99 -0.69 0.99
CA VAL A 68 -4.81 -0.97 0.18
C VAL A 68 -5.21 -1.97 -0.91
N LYS A 69 -4.69 -1.78 -2.12
CA LYS A 69 -4.73 -2.76 -3.20
C LYS A 69 -3.31 -3.08 -3.61
N MET A 70 -2.99 -4.36 -3.74
CA MET A 70 -1.65 -4.81 -4.12
C MET A 70 -1.71 -5.65 -5.39
N ASN A 71 -0.85 -5.32 -6.35
CA ASN A 71 -0.74 -6.03 -7.63
C ASN A 71 0.74 -6.30 -7.94
N PRO A 72 1.08 -7.35 -8.71
CA PRO A 72 2.40 -7.45 -9.33
C PRO A 72 2.70 -6.19 -10.16
N TYR A 73 3.89 -5.62 -10.02
CA TYR A 73 4.27 -4.46 -10.81
C TYR A 73 4.83 -4.88 -12.17
N SER A 74 4.19 -4.44 -13.26
CA SER A 74 4.61 -4.74 -14.63
C SER A 74 5.41 -3.61 -15.30
N GLY A 75 5.82 -2.58 -14.55
CA GLY A 75 6.35 -1.34 -15.11
C GLY A 75 5.25 -0.44 -15.69
N ALA A 76 5.54 0.85 -15.82
CA ALA A 76 4.78 1.68 -16.75
C ALA A 76 5.22 1.29 -18.16
N SER A 77 4.30 0.80 -19.00
CA SER A 77 4.52 0.85 -20.44
C SER A 77 4.85 2.30 -20.79
N THR A 78 6.10 2.54 -21.16
CA THR A 78 6.57 3.82 -21.70
C THR A 78 5.78 4.22 -22.93
#